data_AF-A0A382Q7H0-F1
#
_entry.id   AF-A0A382Q7H0-F1
#
_cell.length_a   1.000
_cell.length_b   1.000
_cell.length_c   1.000
_cell.angle_alpha   90.00
_cell.angle_beta   90.00
_cell.angle_gamma   90.00
#
_symmetry.space_group_name_H-M   'P 1'
#
loop_
_entity.id
_entity.type
_entity.pdbx_description
1 polymer ?
#
loop_
_entity_poly.entity_id
_entity_poly.type
_entity_poly.pdbx_seq_one_letter_code
_entity_poly.pdbx_strand_id
1 'polypeptide(L)'
;MNNFHHYKLLTVITAVLICVIMAFYAAKQELAAAEVEVATANSEYQAHLGHIEKSWHETPDAVGLLAILSEEAQIAHAHAGYAITDVEDYDNIRLHIPHVRHAISTASETGGPGKGFGVERAAQGVADHMDYARNTSDATDSVKLHAEHIITSAKNIVAWSNKIIRMSDQIMGGASPIATSYYAEEVSMRTNWILNGNDADGDGKISWVEGEGGLAQIRQHLGFIEREG
;
A
#
# COMPACT_ATOMS: atom_id res chain seq x y z
N MET A 1 -55.54 66.16 -21.61
CA MET A 1 -54.29 65.65 -22.21
C MET A 1 -53.32 65.09 -21.13
N ASN A 2 -53.80 64.27 -20.16
CA ASN A 2 -52.98 63.80 -19.02
C ASN A 2 -52.57 62.32 -19.07
N ASN A 3 -53.03 61.54 -20.05
CA ASN A 3 -52.75 60.10 -20.08
C ASN A 3 -51.32 59.77 -20.59
N PHE A 4 -50.68 60.64 -21.37
CA PHE A 4 -49.37 60.35 -21.97
C PHE A 4 -48.21 60.31 -20.97
N HIS A 5 -48.30 60.99 -19.81
CA HIS A 5 -47.26 60.94 -18.79
C HIS A 5 -47.35 59.67 -17.92
N HIS A 6 -48.56 59.15 -17.69
CA HIS A 6 -48.72 57.89 -16.94
C HIS A 6 -48.18 56.67 -17.69
N TYR A 7 -48.35 56.60 -19.03
CA TYR A 7 -47.78 55.50 -19.81
C TYR A 7 -46.23 55.52 -19.81
N LYS A 8 -45.60 56.69 -19.95
CA LYS A 8 -44.13 56.80 -19.94
C LYS A 8 -43.53 56.41 -18.59
N LEU A 9 -44.16 56.83 -17.48
CA LEU A 9 -43.71 56.47 -16.14
C LEU A 9 -43.87 54.96 -15.88
N LEU A 10 -44.99 54.37 -16.31
CA LEU A 10 -45.25 52.94 -16.14
C LEU A 10 -44.24 52.09 -16.92
N THR A 11 -43.90 52.47 -18.17
CA THR A 11 -42.92 51.76 -19.01
C THR A 11 -41.50 51.83 -18.45
N VAL A 12 -41.09 52.98 -17.90
CA VAL A 12 -39.76 53.11 -17.28
C VAL A 12 -39.67 52.25 -16.01
N ILE A 13 -40.72 52.24 -15.18
CA ILE A 13 -40.76 51.41 -13.97
C ILE A 13 -40.73 49.92 -14.32
N THR A 14 -41.44 49.48 -15.35
CA THR A 14 -41.40 48.07 -15.78
C THR A 14 -40.04 47.67 -16.35
N ALA A 15 -39.42 48.54 -17.16
CA ALA A 15 -38.09 48.27 -17.71
C ALA A 15 -37.02 48.15 -16.61
N VAL A 16 -37.03 49.06 -15.62
CA VAL A 16 -36.10 48.99 -14.48
C VAL A 16 -36.33 47.73 -13.66
N LEU A 17 -37.59 47.37 -13.39
CA LEU A 17 -37.90 46.16 -12.63
C LEU A 17 -37.43 44.89 -13.35
N ILE A 18 -37.61 44.80 -14.67
CA ILE A 18 -37.12 43.68 -15.49
C ILE A 18 -35.59 43.62 -15.47
N CYS A 19 -34.89 44.75 -15.63
CA CYS A 19 -33.43 44.80 -15.55
C CYS A 19 -32.90 44.36 -14.18
N VAL A 20 -33.54 44.77 -13.10
CA VAL A 20 -33.18 44.37 -11.73
C VAL A 20 -33.40 42.87 -11.53
N ILE A 21 -34.55 42.33 -11.96
CA ILE A 21 -34.83 40.88 -11.87
C ILE A 21 -33.81 40.08 -12.69
N MET A 22 -33.48 40.52 -13.90
CA MET A 22 -32.48 39.87 -14.76
C MET A 22 -31.08 39.89 -14.13
N ALA A 23 -30.67 41.01 -13.50
CA ALA A 23 -29.40 41.11 -12.79
C ALA A 23 -29.34 40.18 -11.57
N PHE A 24 -30.43 40.07 -10.81
CA PHE A 24 -30.52 39.12 -9.70
C PHE A 24 -30.49 37.65 -10.17
N TYR A 25 -31.10 37.34 -11.31
CA TYR A 25 -31.04 36.01 -11.91
C TYR A 25 -29.63 35.66 -12.39
N ALA A 26 -28.95 36.59 -13.07
CA ALA A 26 -27.57 36.40 -13.52
C ALA A 26 -26.60 36.21 -12.35
N ALA A 27 -26.70 37.03 -11.30
CA ALA A 27 -25.86 36.92 -10.11
C ALA A 27 -26.08 35.59 -9.35
N LYS A 28 -27.34 35.11 -9.27
CA LYS A 28 -27.62 33.77 -8.72
C LYS A 28 -27.04 32.65 -9.57
N GLN A 29 -26.99 32.82 -10.88
CA GLN A 29 -26.45 31.82 -11.80
C GLN A 29 -24.91 31.76 -11.73
N GLU A 30 -24.24 32.90 -11.54
CA GLU A 30 -22.80 32.95 -11.23
C GLU A 30 -22.47 32.34 -9.85
N LEU A 31 -23.29 32.61 -8.83
CA LEU A 31 -23.11 32.01 -7.49
C LEU A 31 -23.30 30.48 -7.52
N ALA A 32 -24.28 30.00 -8.26
CA ALA A 32 -24.53 28.57 -8.45
C ALA A 32 -23.46 27.88 -9.33
N ALA A 33 -22.89 28.59 -10.32
CA ALA A 33 -21.77 28.08 -11.10
C ALA A 33 -20.47 28.01 -10.27
N ALA A 34 -20.28 28.94 -9.32
CA ALA A 34 -19.16 28.91 -8.39
C ALA A 34 -19.26 27.80 -7.31
N GLU A 35 -20.48 27.35 -6.98
CA GLU A 35 -20.71 26.22 -6.06
C GLU A 35 -20.55 24.84 -6.71
N VAL A 36 -20.37 24.76 -8.04
CA VAL A 36 -20.27 23.50 -8.78
C VAL A 36 -18.97 23.43 -9.59
N GLU A 37 -17.82 23.48 -8.91
CA GLU A 37 -16.58 22.84 -9.36
C GLU A 37 -15.55 22.69 -8.21
N VAL A 38 -15.95 21.99 -7.15
CA VAL A 38 -14.98 21.25 -6.32
C VAL A 38 -15.40 19.78 -6.31
N ALA A 39 -15.47 19.20 -7.51
CA ALA A 39 -15.13 17.79 -7.60
C ALA A 39 -13.63 17.75 -7.29
N THR A 40 -13.28 17.39 -6.05
CA THR A 40 -11.89 17.27 -5.61
C THR A 40 -11.12 16.47 -6.66
N ALA A 41 -10.17 17.10 -7.35
CA ALA A 41 -9.11 16.33 -7.99
C ALA A 41 -8.60 15.38 -6.90
N ASN A 42 -8.61 14.07 -7.16
CA ASN A 42 -8.07 13.10 -6.21
C ASN A 42 -6.67 13.59 -5.81
N SER A 43 -6.43 13.76 -4.51
CA SER A 43 -5.14 14.29 -4.05
C SER A 43 -4.03 13.36 -4.55
N GLU A 44 -2.87 13.91 -4.89
CA GLU A 44 -1.78 13.14 -5.49
C GLU A 44 -1.30 12.06 -4.50
N TYR A 45 -1.21 12.40 -3.21
CA TYR A 45 -0.89 11.41 -2.18
C TYR A 45 -1.95 10.30 -2.07
N GLN A 46 -3.25 10.61 -2.23
CA GLN A 46 -4.33 9.62 -2.19
C GLN A 46 -4.25 8.65 -3.38
N ALA A 47 -3.78 9.10 -4.54
CA ALA A 47 -3.55 8.22 -5.68
C ALA A 47 -2.49 7.17 -5.35
N HIS A 48 -1.37 7.59 -4.74
CA HIS A 48 -0.31 6.67 -4.32
C HIS A 48 -0.73 5.73 -3.18
N LEU A 49 -1.49 6.21 -2.18
CA LEU A 49 -2.11 5.34 -1.16
C LEU A 49 -3.09 4.34 -1.81
N GLY A 50 -3.83 4.78 -2.83
CA GLY A 50 -4.70 3.93 -3.63
C GLY A 50 -3.96 2.76 -4.30
N HIS A 51 -2.73 2.96 -4.76
CA HIS A 51 -1.91 1.87 -5.31
C HIS A 51 -1.51 0.84 -4.25
N ILE A 52 -1.28 1.30 -3.02
CA ILE A 52 -0.95 0.42 -1.89
C ILE A 52 -2.17 -0.39 -1.47
N GLU A 53 -3.32 0.26 -1.28
CA GLU A 53 -4.46 -0.32 -0.58
C GLU A 53 -5.51 -0.93 -1.50
N LYS A 54 -5.66 -0.42 -2.72
CA LYS A 54 -6.82 -0.71 -3.58
C LYS A 54 -6.44 -1.50 -4.82
N SER A 55 -5.57 -0.95 -5.67
CA SER A 55 -5.23 -1.58 -6.94
C SER A 55 -3.88 -1.13 -7.50
N TRP A 56 -3.11 -2.07 -8.00
CA TRP A 56 -1.90 -1.78 -8.77
C TRP A 56 -1.89 -2.61 -10.05
N HIS A 57 -1.64 -1.97 -11.20
CA HIS A 57 -1.89 -2.61 -12.50
C HIS A 57 -0.95 -3.79 -12.80
N GLU A 58 0.19 -3.88 -12.12
CA GLU A 58 1.14 -4.98 -12.31
C GLU A 58 0.85 -6.20 -11.44
N THR A 59 -0.01 -6.05 -10.43
CA THR A 59 -0.36 -7.19 -9.57
C THR A 59 -1.35 -8.10 -10.31
N PRO A 60 -1.29 -9.41 -10.03
CA PRO A 60 -2.33 -10.34 -10.45
C PRO A 60 -3.69 -9.88 -9.95
N ASP A 61 -4.71 -10.00 -10.81
CA ASP A 61 -6.09 -9.57 -10.52
C ASP A 61 -6.24 -8.06 -10.20
N ALA A 62 -5.20 -7.24 -10.46
CA ALA A 62 -5.14 -5.81 -10.21
C ALA A 62 -5.47 -5.39 -8.76
N VAL A 63 -5.11 -6.22 -7.78
CA VAL A 63 -5.26 -5.92 -6.35
C VAL A 63 -4.20 -4.91 -5.87
N GLY A 64 -4.42 -4.28 -4.72
CA GLY A 64 -3.43 -3.37 -4.12
C GLY A 64 -2.13 -4.08 -3.73
N LEU A 65 -1.03 -3.33 -3.66
CA LEU A 65 0.29 -3.85 -3.28
C LEU A 65 0.29 -4.52 -1.90
N LEU A 66 -0.47 -4.00 -0.93
CA LEU A 66 -0.56 -4.59 0.40
C LEU A 66 -1.29 -5.94 0.39
N ALA A 67 -2.32 -6.08 -0.46
CA ALA A 67 -3.08 -7.30 -0.58
C ALA A 67 -2.21 -8.43 -1.16
N ILE A 68 -1.54 -8.17 -2.28
CA ILE A 68 -0.65 -9.15 -2.90
C ILE A 68 0.56 -9.48 -2.01
N LEU A 69 1.12 -8.47 -1.31
CA LEU A 69 2.20 -8.68 -0.33
C LEU A 69 1.77 -9.67 0.76
N SER A 70 0.56 -9.49 1.30
CA SER A 70 0.03 -10.36 2.34
C SER A 70 -0.22 -11.78 1.85
N GLU A 71 -0.78 -11.95 0.66
CA GLU A 71 -1.10 -13.26 0.10
C GLU A 71 0.18 -14.07 -0.15
N GLU A 72 1.16 -13.49 -0.84
CA GLU A 72 2.44 -14.14 -1.12
C GLU A 72 3.22 -14.43 0.18
N ALA A 73 3.20 -13.52 1.16
CA ALA A 73 3.87 -13.72 2.45
C ALA A 73 3.25 -14.86 3.26
N GLN A 74 1.93 -15.00 3.24
CA GLN A 74 1.23 -16.11 3.89
C GLN A 74 1.57 -17.45 3.25
N ILE A 75 1.67 -17.50 1.92
CA ILE A 75 2.06 -18.70 1.18
C ILE A 75 3.50 -19.08 1.49
N ALA A 76 4.43 -18.11 1.45
CA ALA A 76 5.82 -18.34 1.84
C ALA A 76 5.92 -18.88 3.27
N HIS A 77 5.20 -18.28 4.21
CA HIS A 77 5.18 -18.73 5.60
C HIS A 77 4.60 -20.13 5.79
N ALA A 78 3.49 -20.44 5.11
CA ALA A 78 2.87 -21.77 5.18
C ALA A 78 3.84 -22.85 4.67
N HIS A 79 4.46 -22.64 3.52
CA HIS A 79 5.41 -23.60 2.96
C HIS A 79 6.70 -23.71 3.76
N ALA A 80 7.19 -22.61 4.35
CA ALA A 80 8.32 -22.68 5.25
C ALA A 80 7.99 -23.47 6.52
N GLY A 81 6.76 -23.34 7.04
CA GLY A 81 6.24 -24.15 8.14
C GLY A 81 6.13 -25.63 7.78
N TYR A 82 5.63 -25.96 6.57
CA TYR A 82 5.58 -27.34 6.09
C TYR A 82 6.98 -27.95 5.94
N ALA A 83 7.98 -27.18 5.49
CA ALA A 83 9.36 -27.65 5.34
C ALA A 83 9.97 -28.12 6.67
N ILE A 84 9.59 -27.52 7.79
CA ILE A 84 10.20 -27.79 9.11
C ILE A 84 9.34 -28.64 10.05
N THR A 85 8.32 -29.33 9.54
CA THR A 85 7.53 -30.26 10.38
C THR A 85 8.39 -31.38 10.96
N ASP A 86 9.41 -31.79 10.21
CA ASP A 86 10.53 -32.61 10.65
C ASP A 86 11.80 -32.06 10.00
N VAL A 87 12.71 -31.54 10.82
CA VAL A 87 13.95 -30.89 10.35
C VAL A 87 15.02 -31.89 9.89
N GLU A 88 14.80 -33.19 10.11
CA GLU A 88 15.64 -34.28 9.60
C GLU A 88 15.10 -34.86 8.29
N ASP A 89 13.86 -34.53 7.91
CA ASP A 89 13.27 -34.88 6.61
C ASP A 89 13.73 -33.91 5.52
N TYR A 90 14.93 -34.15 5.01
CA TYR A 90 15.54 -33.32 3.97
C TYR A 90 14.80 -33.37 2.63
N ASP A 91 14.02 -34.41 2.36
CA ASP A 91 13.23 -34.49 1.14
C ASP A 91 12.01 -33.57 1.24
N ASN A 92 11.36 -33.52 2.41
CA ASN A 92 10.30 -32.56 2.70
C ASN A 92 10.78 -31.11 2.68
N ILE A 93 11.97 -30.83 3.24
CA ILE A 93 12.59 -29.50 3.13
C ILE A 93 12.80 -29.14 1.65
N ARG A 94 13.39 -30.02 0.85
CA ARG A 94 13.64 -29.76 -0.58
C ARG A 94 12.37 -29.67 -1.42
N LEU A 95 11.28 -30.31 -0.99
CA LEU A 95 9.97 -30.18 -1.61
C LEU A 95 9.39 -28.77 -1.42
N HIS A 96 9.49 -28.21 -0.22
CA HIS A 96 8.78 -26.97 0.12
C HIS A 96 9.61 -25.69 -0.06
N ILE A 97 10.93 -25.75 0.03
CA ILE A 97 11.79 -24.56 -0.14
C ILE A 97 11.64 -23.89 -1.53
N PRO A 98 11.47 -24.61 -2.66
CA PRO A 98 11.14 -23.99 -3.94
C PRO A 98 9.84 -23.17 -3.92
N HIS A 99 8.80 -23.63 -3.21
CA HIS A 99 7.56 -22.87 -3.06
C HIS A 99 7.77 -21.56 -2.28
N VAL A 100 8.59 -21.60 -1.23
CA VAL A 100 8.99 -20.39 -0.50
C VAL A 100 9.73 -19.43 -1.43
N ARG A 101 10.69 -19.93 -2.23
CA ARG A 101 11.44 -19.10 -3.19
C ARG A 101 10.50 -18.41 -4.18
N HIS A 102 9.53 -19.13 -4.73
CA HIS A 102 8.57 -18.58 -5.69
C HIS A 102 7.74 -17.45 -5.09
N ALA A 103 7.16 -17.69 -3.91
CA ALA A 103 6.34 -16.71 -3.22
C ALA A 103 7.16 -15.49 -2.74
N ILE A 104 8.43 -15.67 -2.37
CA ILE A 104 9.31 -14.56 -1.97
C ILE A 104 9.78 -13.74 -3.19
N SER A 105 10.30 -14.39 -4.23
CA SER A 105 10.89 -13.74 -5.40
C SER A 105 10.82 -14.65 -6.64
N THR A 106 9.94 -14.30 -7.58
CA THR A 106 9.75 -15.08 -8.81
C THR A 106 10.95 -15.03 -9.77
N ALA A 107 11.88 -14.08 -9.57
CA ALA A 107 13.16 -14.07 -10.26
C ALA A 107 14.06 -15.25 -9.83
N SER A 108 13.88 -15.77 -8.61
CA SER A 108 14.65 -16.88 -8.05
C SER A 108 14.01 -18.25 -8.28
N GLU A 109 12.69 -18.30 -8.45
CA GLU A 109 11.94 -19.50 -8.79
C GLU A 109 10.68 -19.14 -9.60
N THR A 110 10.57 -19.67 -10.81
CA THR A 110 9.55 -19.21 -11.77
C THR A 110 8.17 -19.85 -11.56
N GLY A 111 8.08 -20.94 -10.80
CA GLY A 111 6.82 -21.63 -10.56
C GLY A 111 6.66 -22.12 -9.12
N GLY A 112 5.42 -22.13 -8.65
CA GLY A 112 5.05 -22.61 -7.33
C GLY A 112 3.67 -22.11 -6.92
N PRO A 113 3.22 -22.46 -5.70
CA PRO A 113 2.07 -21.84 -5.07
C PRO A 113 2.32 -20.34 -4.88
N GLY A 114 1.32 -19.52 -5.18
CA GLY A 114 1.47 -18.07 -5.25
C GLY A 114 0.68 -17.50 -6.41
N LYS A 115 0.63 -16.17 -6.49
CA LYS A 115 0.07 -15.43 -7.62
C LYS A 115 1.16 -15.02 -8.62
N GLY A 116 2.42 -15.21 -8.25
CA GLY A 116 3.58 -14.99 -9.10
C GLY A 116 4.07 -13.54 -9.11
N PHE A 117 3.75 -12.75 -8.07
CA PHE A 117 4.22 -11.37 -7.97
C PHE A 117 5.47 -11.24 -7.11
N GLY A 118 5.54 -12.01 -6.02
CA GLY A 118 6.66 -12.03 -5.09
C GLY A 118 6.54 -11.02 -3.94
N VAL A 119 6.82 -11.46 -2.71
CA VAL A 119 6.88 -10.62 -1.50
C VAL A 119 7.87 -9.47 -1.65
N GLU A 120 9.07 -9.75 -2.17
CA GLU A 120 10.13 -8.75 -2.33
C GLU A 120 9.67 -7.56 -3.17
N ARG A 121 9.10 -7.85 -4.35
CA ARG A 121 8.60 -6.84 -5.28
C ARG A 121 7.42 -6.07 -4.69
N ALA A 122 6.49 -6.76 -4.02
CA ALA A 122 5.34 -6.10 -3.40
C ALA A 122 5.76 -5.16 -2.27
N ALA A 123 6.68 -5.58 -1.40
CA ALA A 123 7.20 -4.74 -0.33
C ALA A 123 7.96 -3.53 -0.88
N GLN A 124 8.78 -3.71 -1.92
CA GLN A 124 9.44 -2.58 -2.58
C GLN A 124 8.43 -1.59 -3.16
N GLY A 125 7.38 -2.08 -3.83
CA GLY A 125 6.30 -1.23 -4.33
C GLY A 125 5.58 -0.45 -3.22
N VAL A 126 5.32 -1.07 -2.07
CA VAL A 126 4.76 -0.37 -0.90
C VAL A 126 5.69 0.76 -0.45
N ALA A 127 7.01 0.50 -0.34
CA ALA A 127 7.98 1.51 0.03
C ALA A 127 8.03 2.68 -0.98
N ASP A 128 8.06 2.37 -2.28
CA ASP A 128 8.14 3.37 -3.35
C ASP A 128 6.90 4.26 -3.37
N HIS A 129 5.71 3.67 -3.34
CA HIS A 129 4.46 4.44 -3.37
C HIS A 129 4.24 5.25 -2.11
N MET A 130 4.70 4.77 -0.95
CA MET A 130 4.64 5.55 0.28
C MET A 130 5.64 6.71 0.26
N ASP A 131 6.81 6.52 -0.35
CA ASP A 131 7.79 7.60 -0.57
C ASP A 131 7.24 8.67 -1.53
N TYR A 132 6.56 8.27 -2.60
CA TYR A 132 5.88 9.22 -3.48
C TYR A 132 4.77 9.98 -2.75
N ALA A 133 3.91 9.26 -2.02
CA ALA A 133 2.80 9.86 -1.28
C ALA A 133 3.24 10.92 -0.27
N ARG A 134 4.33 10.72 0.49
CA ARG A 134 4.80 11.72 1.47
C ARG A 134 5.44 12.96 0.84
N ASN A 135 5.91 12.84 -0.40
CA ASN A 135 6.66 13.88 -1.09
C ASN A 135 5.79 14.76 -1.99
N THR A 136 4.50 14.47 -2.12
CA THR A 136 3.58 15.34 -2.85
C THR A 136 3.36 16.65 -2.11
N SER A 137 3.03 17.72 -2.85
CA SER A 137 2.79 19.04 -2.24
C SER A 137 1.55 19.08 -1.34
N ASP A 138 0.61 18.15 -1.54
CA ASP A 138 -0.66 18.05 -0.83
C ASP A 138 -0.64 16.99 0.29
N ALA A 139 0.50 16.36 0.57
CA ALA A 139 0.65 15.38 1.66
C ALA A 139 0.43 16.02 3.05
N THR A 140 -0.44 15.39 3.84
CA THR A 140 -0.72 15.80 5.22
C THR A 140 0.45 15.47 6.16
N ASP A 141 0.48 16.08 7.35
CA ASP A 141 1.49 15.75 8.36
C ASP A 141 1.42 14.30 8.81
N SER A 142 0.20 13.73 8.90
CA SER A 142 0.01 12.31 9.23
C SER A 142 0.61 11.39 8.17
N VAL A 143 0.37 11.68 6.88
CA VAL A 143 0.99 10.94 5.76
C VAL A 143 2.51 11.00 5.85
N LYS A 144 3.09 12.18 6.06
CA LYS A 144 4.55 12.35 6.15
C LYS A 144 5.16 11.59 7.32
N LEU A 145 4.52 11.65 8.50
CA LEU A 145 4.98 10.96 9.70
C LEU A 145 4.95 9.44 9.53
N HIS A 146 3.80 8.89 9.14
CA HIS A 146 3.62 7.44 9.07
C HIS A 146 4.26 6.80 7.84
N ALA A 147 4.51 7.57 6.78
CA ALA A 147 5.27 7.09 5.63
C ALA A 147 6.66 6.57 6.02
N GLU A 148 7.39 7.26 6.88
CA GLU A 148 8.72 6.82 7.31
C GLU A 148 8.68 5.43 7.96
N HIS A 149 7.66 5.18 8.79
CA HIS A 149 7.47 3.92 9.51
C HIS A 149 7.09 2.78 8.56
N ILE A 150 6.19 3.05 7.61
CA ILE A 150 5.77 2.10 6.57
C ILE A 150 6.95 1.76 5.66
N ILE A 151 7.70 2.77 5.19
CA ILE A 151 8.86 2.60 4.32
C ILE A 151 9.93 1.75 5.02
N THR A 152 10.21 2.02 6.29
CA THR A 152 11.20 1.26 7.06
C THR A 152 10.77 -0.20 7.22
N SER A 153 9.51 -0.44 7.58
CA SER A 153 8.96 -1.81 7.71
C SER A 153 8.97 -2.57 6.37
N ALA A 154 8.63 -1.89 5.27
CA ALA A 154 8.69 -2.48 3.94
C ALA A 154 10.13 -2.83 3.52
N LYS A 155 11.11 -1.97 3.85
CA LYS A 155 12.53 -2.24 3.62
C LYS A 155 13.07 -3.40 4.47
N ASN A 156 12.58 -3.57 5.70
CA ASN A 156 12.89 -4.75 6.51
C ASN A 156 12.41 -6.04 5.82
N ILE A 157 11.19 -6.04 5.28
CA ILE A 157 10.65 -7.18 4.51
C ILE A 157 11.53 -7.49 3.30
N VAL A 158 11.98 -6.49 2.55
CA VAL A 158 12.92 -6.68 1.42
C VAL A 158 14.24 -7.27 1.91
N ALA A 159 14.80 -6.78 3.03
CA ALA A 159 16.04 -7.29 3.59
C ALA A 159 15.92 -8.75 4.06
N TRP A 160 14.80 -9.13 4.69
CA TRP A 160 14.54 -10.52 5.09
C TRP A 160 14.26 -11.43 3.90
N SER A 161 13.53 -10.96 2.89
CA SER A 161 13.31 -11.67 1.63
C SER A 161 14.63 -12.06 0.98
N ASN A 162 15.56 -11.11 0.89
CA ASN A 162 16.92 -11.35 0.40
C ASN A 162 17.70 -12.38 1.23
N LYS A 163 17.55 -12.38 2.56
CA LYS A 163 18.16 -13.40 3.43
C LYS A 163 17.54 -14.78 3.21
N ILE A 164 16.21 -14.85 3.08
CA ILE A 164 15.47 -16.10 2.79
C ILE A 164 16.00 -16.71 1.49
N ILE A 165 16.04 -15.95 0.39
CA ILE A 165 16.52 -16.46 -0.91
C ILE A 165 17.95 -17.02 -0.79
N ARG A 166 18.87 -16.29 -0.15
CA ARG A 166 20.26 -16.78 0.01
C ARG A 166 20.35 -18.09 0.78
N MET A 167 19.56 -18.26 1.84
CA MET A 167 19.55 -19.50 2.63
C MET A 167 18.87 -20.64 1.86
N SER A 168 17.77 -20.35 1.16
CA SER A 168 17.12 -21.28 0.25
C SER A 168 18.05 -21.73 -0.88
N ASP A 169 18.89 -20.84 -1.42
CA ASP A 169 19.92 -21.20 -2.41
C ASP A 169 20.97 -22.15 -1.83
N GLN A 170 21.38 -21.99 -0.57
CA GLN A 170 22.29 -22.96 0.07
C GLN A 170 21.64 -24.34 0.20
N ILE A 171 20.36 -24.41 0.60
CA ILE A 171 19.60 -25.67 0.68
C ILE A 171 19.55 -26.35 -0.69
N MET A 172 19.16 -25.61 -1.73
CA MET A 172 19.05 -26.15 -3.09
C MET A 172 20.41 -26.50 -3.70
N GLY A 173 21.47 -25.81 -3.28
CA GLY A 173 22.85 -26.07 -3.69
C GLY A 173 23.50 -27.29 -3.01
N GLY A 174 22.77 -28.03 -2.17
CA GLY A 174 23.27 -29.24 -1.53
C GLY A 174 24.08 -28.98 -0.25
N ALA A 175 23.62 -28.03 0.58
CA ALA A 175 24.14 -27.85 1.93
C ALA A 175 24.20 -29.18 2.72
N SER A 176 25.11 -29.26 3.70
CA SER A 176 25.19 -30.42 4.59
C SER A 176 23.86 -30.65 5.33
N PRO A 177 23.60 -31.86 5.85
CA PRO A 177 22.39 -32.15 6.61
C PRO A 177 22.12 -31.13 7.73
N ILE A 178 23.13 -30.85 8.57
CA ILE A 178 23.04 -29.88 9.67
C ILE A 178 22.76 -28.46 9.15
N ALA A 179 23.44 -28.03 8.08
CA ALA A 179 23.23 -26.71 7.50
C ALA A 179 21.84 -26.59 6.86
N THR A 180 21.32 -27.68 6.25
CA THR A 180 19.99 -27.72 5.66
C THR A 180 18.91 -27.50 6.71
N SER A 181 18.97 -28.22 7.83
CA SER A 181 18.04 -28.06 8.96
C SER A 181 18.09 -26.61 9.48
N TYR A 182 19.29 -26.10 9.76
CA TYR A 182 19.48 -24.73 10.25
C TYR A 182 18.90 -23.66 9.29
N TYR A 183 19.20 -23.77 7.99
CA TYR A 183 18.69 -22.81 7.01
C TYR A 183 17.17 -22.91 6.84
N ALA A 184 16.58 -24.10 6.93
CA ALA A 184 15.13 -24.25 6.84
C ALA A 184 14.41 -23.59 8.02
N GLU A 185 14.94 -23.74 9.24
CA GLU A 185 14.44 -23.06 10.44
C GLU A 185 14.55 -21.54 10.32
N GLU A 186 15.70 -21.02 9.88
CA GLU A 186 15.91 -19.58 9.66
C GLU A 186 14.96 -19.02 8.58
N VAL A 187 14.70 -19.78 7.51
CA VAL A 187 13.71 -19.40 6.49
C VAL A 187 12.31 -19.31 7.10
N SER A 188 11.90 -20.31 7.87
CA SER A 188 10.60 -20.32 8.57
C SER A 188 10.46 -19.14 9.54
N MET A 189 11.49 -18.90 10.35
CA MET A 189 11.50 -17.77 11.28
C MET A 189 11.38 -16.42 10.56
N ARG A 190 12.09 -16.21 9.45
CA ARG A 190 12.05 -14.93 8.71
C ARG A 190 10.76 -14.71 7.95
N THR A 191 10.11 -15.76 7.45
CA THR A 191 8.76 -15.62 6.88
C THR A 191 7.74 -15.20 7.94
N ASN A 192 7.89 -15.66 9.18
CA ASN A 192 7.11 -15.14 10.31
C ASN A 192 7.41 -13.65 10.59
N TRP A 193 8.68 -13.23 10.53
CA TRP A 193 9.04 -11.82 10.69
C TRP A 193 8.44 -10.92 9.61
N ILE A 194 8.34 -11.40 8.37
CA ILE A 194 7.66 -10.66 7.29
C ILE A 194 6.21 -10.36 7.67
N LEU A 195 5.50 -11.31 8.28
CA LEU A 195 4.09 -11.13 8.68
C LEU A 195 3.95 -10.28 9.95
N ASN A 196 4.73 -10.59 10.98
CA ASN A 196 4.48 -10.14 12.36
C ASN A 196 5.53 -9.16 12.89
N GLY A 197 6.64 -8.99 12.17
CA GLY A 197 7.84 -8.32 12.62
C GLY A 197 8.70 -9.18 13.56
N ASN A 198 9.75 -8.57 14.07
CA ASN A 198 10.72 -9.16 14.98
C ASN A 198 11.09 -8.16 16.07
N ASP A 199 11.20 -8.58 17.32
CA ASP A 199 11.78 -7.73 18.38
C ASP A 199 13.30 -7.83 18.26
N ALA A 200 13.93 -6.86 17.61
CA ALA A 200 15.34 -6.95 17.23
C ALA A 200 16.27 -6.45 18.33
N ASP A 201 15.80 -5.49 19.13
CA ASP A 201 16.58 -4.93 20.24
C ASP A 201 16.28 -5.58 21.60
N GLY A 202 15.23 -6.42 21.67
CA GLY A 202 14.86 -7.19 22.85
C GLY A 202 14.14 -6.38 23.91
N ASP A 203 13.49 -5.26 23.53
CA ASP A 203 12.75 -4.40 24.46
C ASP A 203 11.35 -4.96 24.82
N GLY A 204 10.94 -6.06 24.19
CA GLY A 204 9.65 -6.73 24.39
C GLY A 204 8.54 -6.18 23.51
N LYS A 205 8.84 -5.32 22.54
CA LYS A 205 7.90 -4.75 21.56
C LYS A 205 8.44 -4.93 20.16
N ILE A 206 7.53 -4.85 19.19
CA ILE A 206 7.89 -4.83 17.78
C ILE A 206 7.47 -3.49 17.23
N SER A 207 8.45 -2.60 17.06
CA SER A 207 8.27 -1.29 16.46
C SER A 207 8.46 -1.35 14.94
N TRP A 208 8.42 -0.20 14.27
CA TRP A 208 8.62 -0.06 12.83
C TRP A 208 10.11 0.05 12.42
N VAL A 209 11.01 0.15 13.40
CA VAL A 209 12.43 0.48 13.18
C VAL A 209 13.17 -0.61 12.40
N GLU A 210 14.40 -0.31 12.01
CA GLU A 210 15.25 -1.24 11.26
C GLU A 210 15.37 -2.59 11.99
N GLY A 211 15.08 -3.67 11.27
CA GLY A 211 15.12 -5.02 11.80
C GLY A 211 13.88 -5.46 12.57
N GLU A 212 12.86 -4.62 12.71
CA GLU A 212 11.66 -4.96 13.49
C GLU A 212 10.36 -5.00 12.71
N GLY A 213 10.00 -3.90 12.05
CA GLY A 213 8.67 -3.75 11.47
C GLY A 213 8.43 -4.72 10.30
N GLY A 214 7.30 -5.42 10.33
CA GLY A 214 6.79 -6.26 9.25
C GLY A 214 5.44 -5.78 8.71
N LEU A 215 4.68 -6.69 8.09
CA LEU A 215 3.37 -6.41 7.51
C LEU A 215 2.37 -5.88 8.54
N ALA A 216 2.45 -6.37 9.79
CA ALA A 216 1.64 -5.90 10.90
C ALA A 216 1.85 -4.39 11.16
N GLN A 217 3.10 -3.92 11.19
CA GLN A 217 3.43 -2.51 11.38
C GLN A 217 3.02 -1.65 10.19
N ILE A 218 3.18 -2.15 8.96
CA ILE A 218 2.67 -1.47 7.75
C ILE A 218 1.16 -1.20 7.89
N ARG A 219 0.37 -2.22 8.23
CA ARG A 219 -1.08 -2.09 8.42
C ARG A 219 -1.45 -1.14 9.56
N GLN A 220 -0.71 -1.22 10.67
CA GLN A 220 -0.94 -0.35 11.82
C GLN A 220 -0.78 1.13 11.42
N HIS A 221 0.30 1.45 10.69
CA HIS A 221 0.60 2.81 10.29
C HIS A 221 -0.30 3.34 9.17
N LEU A 222 -0.71 2.49 8.21
CA LEU A 222 -1.76 2.85 7.26
C LEU A 222 -3.07 3.19 7.98
N GLY A 223 -3.45 2.38 8.97
CA GLY A 223 -4.64 2.66 9.78
C GLY A 223 -4.55 3.97 10.58
N PHE A 224 -3.36 4.46 10.94
CA PHE A 224 -3.23 5.80 11.53
C PHE A 224 -3.51 6.89 10.51
N ILE A 225 -2.95 6.78 9.30
CA ILE A 225 -3.21 7.72 8.19
C ILE A 225 -4.72 7.81 7.91
N GLU A 226 -5.44 6.69 7.85
CA GLU A 226 -6.89 6.67 7.60
C GLU A 226 -7.73 7.38 8.69
N ARG A 227 -7.24 7.40 9.93
CA ARG A 227 -7.96 8.01 11.08
C ARG A 227 -7.61 9.47 11.30
N GLU A 228 -6.44 9.89 10.83
CA GLU A 228 -5.86 11.22 11.08
C GLU A 228 -5.88 12.14 9.85
N GLY A 229 -6.18 11.60 8.67
CA GLY A 229 -6.41 12.33 7.42
C GLY A 229 -7.85 12.80 7.25
#